data_AF-A0A5M9MS94-F1
#
_entry.id   AF-A0A5M9MS94-F1
#
_cell.length_a   1.000
_cell.length_b   1.000
_cell.length_c   1.000
_cell.angle_alpha   90.00
_cell.angle_beta   90.00
_cell.angle_gamma   90.00
#
_symmetry.space_group_name_H-M   'P 1'
#
loop_
_entity.id
_entity.type
_entity.pdbx_description
1 polymer ?
#
loop_
_entity_poly.entity_id
_entity_poly.type
_entity_poly.pdbx_seq_one_letter_code
_entity_poly.pdbx_strand_id
1 'polypeptide(L)'
;MDTFECNANPGRVIGSGTLQKLPDEVVRLDIKAPLAETVKAVLKAAMHTPTHIADKAVEYPKAQDVDGVVSVKGGSTIGLGKAISTRTGLPHLCIPTT
;
A
#
# COMPACT_ATOMS: atom_id res chain seq x y z
N MET A 1 37.26 -3.54 8.84
CA MET A 1 35.80 -3.32 8.90
C MET A 1 35.59 -1.85 8.62
N ASP A 2 35.06 -1.53 7.45
CA ASP A 2 34.76 -0.15 7.08
C ASP A 2 33.58 0.39 7.89
N THR A 3 33.53 1.69 8.10
CA THR A 3 32.42 2.36 8.80
C THR A 3 31.16 2.29 7.94
N PHE A 4 30.04 1.89 8.54
CA PHE A 4 28.72 1.92 7.91
C PHE A 4 27.63 2.36 8.90
N GLU A 5 26.49 2.80 8.37
CA GLU A 5 25.27 3.15 9.13
C GLU A 5 24.12 2.21 8.73
N CYS A 6 23.35 1.74 9.71
CA CYS A 6 22.15 0.93 9.50
C CYS A 6 20.95 1.61 10.16
N ASN A 7 20.00 2.07 9.35
CA ASN A 7 18.75 2.68 9.83
C ASN A 7 17.57 1.71 9.59
N ALA A 8 16.93 1.27 10.68
CA ALA A 8 15.79 0.37 10.60
C ALA A 8 14.49 1.17 10.46
N ASN A 9 13.75 0.95 9.37
CA ASN A 9 12.47 1.60 9.16
C ASN A 9 11.37 0.87 9.96
N PRO A 10 10.45 1.58 10.63
CA PRO A 10 9.33 0.94 11.31
C PRO A 10 8.46 0.22 10.27
N GLY A 11 8.40 -1.11 10.39
CA GLY A 11 7.65 -1.98 9.49
C GLY A 11 7.26 -3.25 10.22
N ARG A 12 6.09 -3.81 9.89
CA ARG A 12 5.62 -5.08 10.44
C ARG A 12 5.45 -6.07 9.31
N VAL A 13 6.21 -7.17 9.37
CA VAL A 13 6.11 -8.29 8.44
C VAL A 13 5.43 -9.45 9.16
N ILE A 14 4.43 -10.03 8.53
CA ILE A 14 3.72 -11.20 9.03
C ILE A 14 4.07 -12.37 8.12
N GLY A 15 4.47 -13.49 8.71
CA GLY A 15 5.02 -14.64 7.99
C GLY A 15 4.03 -15.33 7.02
N SER A 16 4.46 -16.42 6.41
CA SER A 16 3.64 -17.19 5.47
C SER A 16 2.36 -17.75 6.11
N GLY A 17 1.28 -17.84 5.31
CA GLY A 17 0.02 -18.47 5.74
C GLY A 17 -0.89 -17.60 6.60
N THR A 18 -0.59 -16.30 6.75
CA THR A 18 -1.30 -15.41 7.70
C THR A 18 -2.34 -14.51 7.05
N LEU A 19 -2.80 -14.81 5.84
CA LEU A 19 -3.91 -14.05 5.22
C LEU A 19 -5.16 -13.99 6.11
N GLN A 20 -5.38 -15.02 6.94
CA GLN A 20 -6.46 -15.06 7.91
C GLN A 20 -6.33 -14.00 9.02
N LYS A 21 -5.12 -13.47 9.27
CA LYS A 21 -4.85 -12.38 10.23
C LYS A 21 -5.01 -10.99 9.62
N LEU A 22 -5.38 -10.90 8.33
CA LEU A 22 -5.60 -9.62 7.67
C LEU A 22 -6.65 -8.75 8.37
N PRO A 23 -7.80 -9.29 8.83
CA PRO A 23 -8.77 -8.49 9.58
C PRO A 23 -8.17 -7.88 10.86
N ASP A 24 -7.34 -8.63 11.57
CA ASP A 24 -6.68 -8.14 12.80
C ASP A 24 -5.76 -6.94 12.49
N GLU A 25 -5.07 -6.95 11.34
CA GLU A 25 -4.22 -5.84 10.92
C GLU A 25 -5.00 -4.64 10.42
N VAL A 26 -6.13 -4.85 9.77
CA VAL A 26 -7.06 -3.77 9.37
C VAL A 26 -7.57 -3.05 10.62
N VAL A 27 -8.02 -3.82 11.62
CA VAL A 27 -8.46 -3.28 12.93
C VAL A 27 -7.31 -2.57 13.65
N ARG A 28 -6.10 -3.15 13.66
CA ARG A 28 -4.93 -2.54 14.31
C ARG A 28 -4.53 -1.20 13.69
N LEU A 29 -4.72 -1.04 12.39
CA LEU A 29 -4.43 0.20 11.67
C LEU A 29 -5.58 1.22 11.72
N ASP A 30 -6.67 0.91 12.45
CA ASP A 30 -7.93 1.69 12.48
C ASP A 30 -8.51 1.96 11.09
N ILE A 31 -8.34 1.02 10.17
CA ILE A 31 -8.87 1.09 8.80
C ILE A 31 -10.30 0.53 8.82
N LYS A 32 -11.29 1.34 8.44
CA LYS A 32 -12.72 0.99 8.41
C LYS A 32 -13.25 0.83 7.00
N ALA A 33 -12.70 1.58 6.05
CA ALA A 33 -13.07 1.58 4.64
C ALA A 33 -11.81 1.53 3.76
N PRO A 34 -11.14 0.37 3.65
CA PRO A 34 -9.93 0.25 2.83
C PRO A 34 -10.23 0.37 1.34
N LEU A 35 -9.31 1.01 0.61
CA LEU A 35 -9.19 0.81 -0.82
C LEU A 35 -8.57 -0.58 -1.09
N ALA A 36 -9.42 -1.61 -1.21
CA ALA A 36 -9.03 -3.00 -1.43
C ALA A 36 -9.04 -3.41 -2.91
N GLU A 37 -8.10 -4.28 -3.31
CA GLU A 37 -8.02 -5.04 -4.59
C GLU A 37 -7.89 -4.22 -5.90
N THR A 38 -8.19 -2.92 -5.86
CA THR A 38 -8.61 -2.16 -7.06
C THR A 38 -7.56 -1.19 -7.60
N VAL A 39 -6.34 -1.19 -7.05
CA VAL A 39 -5.25 -0.32 -7.54
C VAL A 39 -4.88 -0.64 -8.99
N LYS A 40 -5.06 -1.89 -9.46
CA LYS A 40 -4.81 -2.24 -10.86
C LYS A 40 -6.03 -2.02 -11.76
N ALA A 41 -7.24 -2.33 -11.29
CA ALA A 41 -8.46 -2.29 -12.10
C ALA A 41 -9.00 -0.87 -12.30
N VAL A 42 -8.96 -0.01 -11.27
CA VAL A 42 -9.50 1.35 -11.35
C VAL A 42 -8.42 2.39 -11.68
N LEU A 43 -7.18 2.17 -11.25
CA LEU A 43 -6.11 3.18 -11.38
C LEU A 43 -5.03 2.82 -12.42
N LYS A 44 -5.21 1.75 -13.21
CA LYS A 44 -4.26 1.30 -14.25
C LYS A 44 -2.80 1.29 -13.74
N ALA A 45 -2.53 0.55 -12.66
CA ALA A 45 -1.16 0.37 -12.16
C ALA A 45 -0.22 -0.07 -13.31
N ALA A 46 0.69 0.83 -13.68
CA ALA A 46 1.62 0.67 -14.79
C ALA A 46 3.06 0.49 -14.29
N MET A 47 3.91 -0.13 -15.11
CA MET A 47 5.35 -0.24 -14.80
C MET A 47 5.96 1.14 -14.58
N HIS A 48 6.86 1.25 -13.61
CA HIS A 48 7.52 2.49 -13.17
C HIS A 48 6.60 3.57 -12.56
N THR A 49 5.32 3.28 -12.30
CA THR A 49 4.38 4.19 -11.62
C THR A 49 4.48 5.63 -12.17
N PRO A 50 4.07 5.86 -13.43
CA PRO A 50 4.15 7.18 -14.04
C PRO A 50 3.44 8.23 -13.18
N THR A 51 4.01 9.42 -13.07
CA THR A 51 3.48 10.51 -12.22
C THR A 51 2.01 10.81 -12.48
N HIS A 52 1.60 10.87 -13.75
CA HIS A 52 0.20 11.13 -14.12
C HIS A 52 -0.79 10.05 -13.62
N ILE A 53 -0.34 8.81 -13.40
CA ILE A 53 -1.15 7.75 -12.79
C ILE A 53 -1.19 7.92 -11.27
N ALA A 54 -0.06 8.24 -10.65
CA ALA A 54 0.03 8.50 -9.22
C ALA A 54 -0.80 9.72 -8.80
N ASP A 55 -0.85 10.77 -9.62
CA ASP A 55 -1.63 11.98 -9.35
C ASP A 55 -3.13 11.66 -9.32
N LYS A 56 -3.64 10.95 -10.33
CA LYS A 56 -5.03 10.46 -10.36
C LYS A 56 -5.34 9.49 -9.22
N ALA A 57 -4.38 8.65 -8.87
CA ALA A 57 -4.54 7.67 -7.81
C ALA A 57 -4.69 8.29 -6.42
N VAL A 58 -4.20 9.52 -6.19
CA VAL A 58 -4.34 10.25 -4.93
C VAL A 58 -5.71 10.91 -4.78
N GLU A 59 -6.38 11.24 -5.88
CA GLU A 59 -7.72 11.80 -5.86
C GLU A 59 -8.77 10.75 -5.50
N TYR A 60 -8.54 9.49 -5.89
CA TYR A 60 -9.49 8.40 -5.71
C TYR A 60 -9.83 8.12 -4.24
N PRO A 61 -8.84 8.04 -3.31
CA PRO A 61 -9.13 7.90 -1.89
C PRO A 61 -10.04 8.99 -1.32
N LYS A 62 -9.80 10.24 -1.71
CA LYS A 62 -10.59 11.38 -1.26
C LYS A 62 -12.02 11.32 -1.78
N ALA A 63 -12.19 10.92 -3.03
CA ALA A 63 -13.51 10.81 -3.67
C ALA A 63 -14.35 9.65 -3.14
N GLN A 64 -13.74 8.66 -2.49
CA GLN A 64 -14.40 7.43 -2.02
C GLN A 64 -14.43 7.32 -0.49
N ASP A 65 -13.98 8.36 0.23
CA ASP A 65 -13.90 8.39 1.70
C ASP A 65 -13.19 7.17 2.30
N VAL A 66 -12.10 6.74 1.65
CA VAL A 66 -11.31 5.58 2.14
C VAL A 66 -10.23 6.05 3.11
N ASP A 67 -9.98 5.22 4.12
CA ASP A 67 -9.08 5.51 5.24
C ASP A 67 -7.82 4.63 5.25
N GLY A 68 -7.61 3.84 4.20
CA GLY A 68 -6.43 3.00 4.06
C GLY A 68 -6.25 2.47 2.64
N VAL A 69 -5.04 2.00 2.34
CA VAL A 69 -4.70 1.40 1.04
C VAL A 69 -4.29 -0.05 1.25
N VAL A 70 -4.93 -0.98 0.54
CA VAL A 70 -4.56 -2.40 0.55
C VAL A 70 -4.10 -2.82 -0.84
N SER A 71 -2.83 -3.18 -0.97
CA SER A 71 -2.22 -3.61 -2.24
C SER A 71 -1.98 -5.11 -2.25
N VAL A 72 -2.64 -5.83 -3.17
CA VAL A 72 -2.43 -7.26 -3.40
C VAL A 72 -1.89 -7.43 -4.82
N LYS A 73 -0.62 -7.81 -4.98
CA LYS A 73 0.09 -8.23 -6.22
C LYS A 73 1.60 -7.95 -6.11
N GLY A 74 2.30 -7.96 -7.24
CA GLY A 74 3.70 -7.59 -7.38
C GLY A 74 4.03 -6.10 -7.30
N GLY A 75 5.30 -5.80 -7.59
CA GLY A 75 5.94 -4.50 -7.35
C GLY A 75 5.22 -3.28 -7.92
N SER A 76 4.59 -3.34 -9.09
CA SER A 76 3.89 -2.17 -9.66
C SER A 76 2.63 -1.78 -8.87
N THR A 77 1.88 -2.77 -8.37
CA THR A 77 0.70 -2.51 -7.53
C THR A 77 1.12 -1.94 -6.18
N ILE A 78 2.17 -2.52 -5.59
CA ILE A 78 2.74 -2.06 -4.32
C ILE A 78 3.32 -0.64 -4.46
N GLY A 79 4.03 -0.37 -5.55
CA GLY A 79 4.61 0.94 -5.85
C GLY A 79 3.55 2.03 -5.95
N LEU A 80 2.42 1.74 -6.61
CA LEU A 80 1.29 2.67 -6.66
C LEU A 80 0.66 2.85 -5.27
N GLY A 81 0.47 1.79 -4.49
CA GLY A 81 -0.02 1.90 -3.11
C GLY A 81 0.89 2.76 -2.21
N LYS A 82 2.21 2.63 -2.35
CA LYS A 82 3.19 3.48 -1.67
C LYS A 82 3.07 4.94 -2.09
N ALA A 83 2.89 5.20 -3.38
CA ALA A 83 2.72 6.56 -3.89
C ALA A 83 1.46 7.23 -3.32
N ILE A 84 0.35 6.49 -3.22
CA ILE A 84 -0.87 6.98 -2.57
C ILE A 84 -0.59 7.28 -1.10
N SER A 85 -0.13 6.28 -0.33
CA SER A 85 0.12 6.40 1.11
C SER A 85 1.07 7.54 1.46
N THR A 86 2.17 7.69 0.72
CA THR A 86 3.15 8.78 0.95
C THR A 86 2.55 10.15 0.73
N ARG A 87 1.62 10.28 -0.22
CA ARG A 87 1.01 11.57 -0.59
C ARG A 87 -0.26 11.91 0.19
N THR A 88 -0.98 10.90 0.68
CA THR A 88 -2.23 11.07 1.43
C THR A 88 -2.06 10.92 2.94
N GLY A 89 -0.95 10.32 3.40
CA GLY A 89 -0.75 9.95 4.80
C GLY A 89 -1.55 8.72 5.23
N LEU A 90 -2.30 8.08 4.33
CA LEU A 90 -3.11 6.92 4.66
C LEU A 90 -2.22 5.70 4.95
N PRO A 91 -2.61 4.83 5.90
CA PRO A 91 -1.90 3.59 6.16
C PRO A 91 -1.89 2.67 4.92
N HIS A 92 -0.76 2.02 4.68
CA HIS A 92 -0.59 1.08 3.57
C HIS A 92 -0.35 -0.33 4.08
N LEU A 93 -1.20 -1.26 3.65
CA LEU A 93 -1.03 -2.68 3.87
C LEU A 93 -0.76 -3.37 2.53
N CYS A 94 0.33 -4.13 2.45
CA CYS A 94 0.72 -4.83 1.22
C CYS A 94 0.76 -6.34 1.41
N ILE A 95 0.24 -7.07 0.42
CA ILE A 95 0.25 -8.52 0.29
C ILE A 95 1.02 -8.84 -1.01
N PRO A 96 2.35 -9.00 -0.93
CA PRO A 96 3.18 -9.23 -2.11
C PRO A 96 2.96 -10.62 -2.71
N THR A 97 2.89 -10.69 -4.04
CA THR A 97 2.81 -11.97 -4.79
C THR A 97 4.02 -12.22 -5.69
N THR A 98 4.92 -11.24 -5.84
CA THR A 98 6.18 -11.31 -6.60
C THR A 98 7.21 -10.38 -5.98
#